data_AF-A0A2D8RHT8-F1
#
_entry.id   AF-A0A2D8RHT8-F1
#
_cell.length_a   1.000
_cell.length_b   1.000
_cell.length_c   1.000
_cell.angle_alpha   90.00
_cell.angle_beta   90.00
_cell.angle_gamma   90.00
#
_symmetry.space_group_name_H-M   'P 1'
#
loop_
_entity.id
_entity.type
_entity.pdbx_description
1 polymer ?
#
loop_
_entity_poly.entity_id
_entity_poly.type
_entity_poly.pdbx_seq_one_letter_code
_entity_poly.pdbx_strand_id
1 'polypeptide(L)' 'MKRITIYIDHIDDAADSSLMRNWLEKWKSVVRVEEYSTGGWEHVWDLAAPEETISEIPEDWHCASEWATPELFTK' A
#
# COMPACT_ATOMS: atom_id res chain seq x y z
N MET A 1 0.14 4.41 13.82
CA MET A 1 0.21 3.64 12.56
C MET A 1 -0.94 4.07 11.69
N LYS A 2 -0.68 4.37 10.41
CA LYS A 2 -1.71 4.68 9.41
C LYS A 2 -1.99 3.42 8.59
N ARG A 3 -3.23 3.30 8.12
CA ARG A 3 -3.65 2.25 7.20
C ARG A 3 -3.80 2.86 5.81
N ILE A 4 -3.24 2.21 4.81
CA ILE A 4 -3.32 2.65 3.42
C ILE A 4 -3.54 1.45 2.51
N THR A 5 -4.14 1.72 1.36
CA THR A 5 -4.25 0.78 0.25
C THR A 5 -3.31 1.23 -0.86
N ILE A 6 -2.40 0.35 -1.24
CA ILE A 6 -1.49 0.55 -2.37
C ILE A 6 -2.05 -0.21 -3.57
N TYR A 7 -2.22 0.50 -4.68
CA TYR A 7 -2.66 -0.06 -5.95
C TYR A 7 -1.58 0.18 -7.00
N ILE A 8 -1.18 -0.89 -7.69
CA ILE A 8 -0.23 -0.84 -8.80
C ILE A 8 -0.89 -1.53 -10.00
N ASP A 9 -1.14 -0.75 -11.06
CA ASP A 9 -1.61 -1.26 -12.36
C ASP A 9 -0.42 -1.90 -13.11
N HIS A 10 -0.64 -3.05 -13.71
CA HIS A 10 0.39 -4.02 -14.04
C HIS A 10 0.06 -4.70 -15.38
N ILE A 11 0.11 -3.95 -16.48
CA ILE A 11 0.11 -4.56 -17.82
C ILE A 11 1.51 -4.97 -18.30
N ASP A 12 2.61 -4.29 -17.92
CA ASP A 12 3.93 -4.63 -18.50
C ASP A 12 5.19 -4.23 -17.69
N ASP A 13 5.10 -3.56 -16.53
CA ASP A 13 6.30 -3.05 -15.83
C ASP A 13 6.63 -3.78 -14.52
N ALA A 14 7.55 -4.75 -14.61
CA ALA A 14 8.06 -5.49 -13.45
C ALA A 14 8.86 -4.62 -12.46
N ALA A 15 9.18 -3.36 -12.80
CA ALA A 15 9.92 -2.47 -11.93
C ALA A 15 9.10 -2.07 -10.70
N ASP A 16 7.82 -1.73 -10.86
CA ASP A 16 6.98 -1.19 -9.79
C ASP A 16 6.67 -2.25 -8.72
N SER A 17 6.34 -3.47 -9.14
CA SER A 17 6.16 -4.59 -8.21
C SER A 17 7.46 -4.98 -7.50
N SER A 18 8.62 -4.84 -8.16
CA SER A 18 9.92 -5.07 -7.53
C SER A 18 10.28 -3.99 -6.50
N LEU A 19 9.97 -2.72 -6.80
CA LEU A 19 10.13 -1.60 -5.87
C LEU A 19 9.26 -1.81 -4.62
N MET A 20 8.00 -2.20 -4.80
CA MET A 20 7.10 -2.48 -3.67
C MET A 20 7.62 -3.63 -2.80
N ARG A 21 8.11 -4.72 -3.41
CA ARG A 21 8.72 -5.84 -2.67
C ARG A 21 9.95 -5.41 -1.87
N ASN A 22 10.82 -4.60 -2.46
CA ASN A 22 12.01 -4.08 -1.78
C ASN A 22 11.62 -3.17 -0.61
N TRP A 23 10.60 -2.34 -0.77
CA TRP A 23 10.08 -1.49 0.29
C TRP A 23 9.49 -2.33 1.45
N LEU A 24 8.69 -3.35 1.14
CA LEU A 24 8.15 -4.28 2.14
C LEU A 24 9.26 -5.00 2.93
N GLU A 25 10.31 -5.45 2.25
CA GLU A 25 11.44 -6.12 2.89
C GLU A 25 12.25 -5.16 3.77
N LYS A 26 12.50 -3.93 3.30
CA LYS A 26 13.18 -2.86 4.06
C LYS A 26 12.46 -2.58 5.37
N TRP A 27 11.13 -2.53 5.34
CA TRP A 27 10.30 -2.11 6.46
C TRP A 27 9.54 -3.25 7.16
N LYS A 28 9.89 -4.51 6.90
CA LYS A 28 9.18 -5.70 7.42
C LYS A 28 9.03 -5.78 8.94
N SER A 29 9.87 -5.06 9.70
CA SER A 29 9.79 -5.01 11.16
C SER A 29 8.72 -4.06 11.69
N VAL A 30 8.24 -3.12 10.85
CA VAL A 30 7.30 -2.05 11.24
C VAL A 30 6.06 -1.97 10.36
N VAL A 31 6.12 -2.50 9.14
CA VAL A 31 4.98 -2.61 8.22
C VAL A 31 4.27 -3.93 8.44
N ARG A 32 2.95 -3.86 8.55
CA ARG A 32 2.08 -5.03 8.57
C ARG A 32 1.19 -5.04 7.33
N VAL A 33 1.28 -6.11 6.55
CA VAL A 33 0.34 -6.37 5.46
C VAL A 33 -0.89 -7.04 6.06
N GLU A 34 -2.05 -6.41 5.95
CA GLU A 34 -3.33 -6.97 6.41
C GLU A 34 -3.97 -7.83 5.31
N GLU A 35 -3.92 -7.34 4.06
CA GLU A 35 -4.46 -8.04 2.90
C GLU A 35 -3.58 -7.80 1.66
N TYR A 36 -3.52 -8.81 0.80
CA TYR A 36 -2.89 -8.72 -0.51
C TYR A 36 -3.77 -9.44 -1.53
N SER A 37 -4.13 -8.72 -2.59
CA SER A 37 -4.93 -9.23 -3.70
C SER A 37 -4.23 -8.92 -5.03
N THR A 38 -4.46 -9.79 -6.01
CA THR A 38 -3.99 -9.57 -7.38
C THR A 38 -5.04 -10.03 -8.38
N GLY A 39 -5.34 -9.16 -9.35
CA GLY A 39 -6.45 -9.28 -10.29
C GLY A 39 -5.99 -9.33 -11.74
N GLY A 40 -5.07 -10.23 -12.09
CA GLY A 40 -4.56 -10.42 -13.45
C GLY A 40 -3.60 -9.33 -13.91
N TRP A 41 -4.04 -8.07 -13.87
CA TRP A 41 -3.29 -6.88 -14.28
C TRP A 41 -3.03 -5.92 -13.14
N GLU A 42 -3.35 -6.25 -11.89
CA GLU A 42 -3.22 -5.31 -10.78
C GLU A 42 -2.72 -6.00 -9.52
N HIS A 43 -2.04 -5.22 -8.68
CA HIS A 43 -1.67 -5.62 -7.34
C HIS A 43 -2.21 -4.62 -6.33
N VAL A 44 -2.86 -5.14 -5.31
CA VAL A 44 -3.48 -4.36 -4.24
C VAL A 44 -2.95 -4.84 -2.89
N TRP A 45 -2.41 -3.93 -2.08
CA TRP A 45 -1.97 -4.19 -0.72
C TRP A 45 -2.69 -3.28 0.26
N ASP A 46 -3.36 -3.86 1.25
CA ASP A 46 -3.80 -3.15 2.43
C ASP A 46 -2.75 -3.32 3.53
N LEU A 47 -2.17 -2.20 3.97
CA LEU A 47 -1.05 -2.20 4.89
C LEU A 47 -1.19 -1.17 6.00
N ALA A 48 -0.67 -1.53 7.18
CA ALA A 48 -0.57 -0.68 8.34
C ALA A 48 0.92 -0.38 8.61
N ALA A 49 1.28 0.90 8.60
CA ALA A 49 2.67 1.32 8.70
C ALA A 49 2.84 2.67 9.43
N PRO A 50 4.04 3.00 9.95
CA PRO A 50 4.35 4.35 10.40
C PRO A 50 4.29 5.36 9.24
N GLU A 51 3.84 6.57 9.52
CA GLU A 51 3.68 7.63 8.50
C GLU A 51 4.98 7.94 7.76
N GLU A 52 6.12 7.92 8.46
CA GLU A 52 7.45 8.12 7.89
C GLU A 52 7.81 7.10 6.78
N THR A 53 7.31 5.87 6.90
CA THR A 53 7.57 4.83 5.90
C THR A 53 6.66 4.98 4.69
N ILE A 54 5.42 5.45 4.92
CA ILE A 54 4.42 5.68 3.88
C ILE A 54 4.85 6.81 2.96
N SER A 55 5.50 7.86 3.48
CA SER A 55 6.03 8.95 2.66
C SER A 55 7.13 8.54 1.67
N GLU A 56 7.66 7.31 1.76
CA GLU A 56 8.58 6.77 0.75
C GLU A 56 7.86 6.12 -0.45
N ILE A 57 6.56 5.84 -0.33
CA ILE A 57 5.76 5.26 -1.42
C ILE A 57 5.30 6.40 -2.35
N PRO A 58 5.37 6.22 -3.68
CA PRO A 58 4.83 7.20 -4.62
C PRO A 58 3.34 7.50 -4.34
N GLU A 59 3.00 8.79 -4.26
CA GLU A 59 1.61 9.21 -3.99
C GLU A 59 0.63 8.68 -5.06
N ASP A 60 1.10 8.51 -6.30
CA ASP A 60 0.29 7.97 -7.41
C ASP A 60 -0.13 6.50 -7.21
N TRP A 61 0.51 5.77 -6.30
CA TRP A 61 0.13 4.40 -5.94
C TRP A 61 -0.89 4.36 -4.79
N HIS A 62 -1.12 5.48 -4.11
CA HIS A 62 -2.07 5.55 -3.02
C HIS A 62 -3.49 5.48 -3.62
N CYS A 63 -4.17 4.37 -3.40
CA CYS A 63 -5.54 4.22 -3.84
C CYS A 63 -6.48 4.92 -2.85
N ALA A 64 -7.48 5.64 -3.35
CA ALA A 64 -8.50 6.30 -2.55
C ALA A 64 -9.50 5.33 -1.87
N SER A 65 -9.24 4.01 -1.91
CA SER A 65 -10.08 2.99 -1.30
C SER A 65 -10.20 3.20 0.22
N GLU A 66 -11.42 3.13 0.74
CA GLU A 66 -11.93 3.56 2.06
C GLU A 66 -11.35 2.82 3.30
N TRP A 67 -10.12 2.29 3.25
CA TRP A 67 -9.31 2.17 4.48
C TRP A 67 -8.72 3.53 4.92
N ALA A 68 -8.89 4.56 4.09
CA ALA A 68 -8.70 5.96 4.43
C ALA A 68 -9.77 6.43 5.46
N THR A 69 -9.37 6.54 6.72
CA THR A 69 -10.06 7.15 7.88
C THR A 69 -11.29 6.43 8.49
N PRO A 70 -11.11 5.71 9.63
CA PRO A 70 -12.23 5.34 10.50
C PRO A 70 -12.85 6.53 11.28
N GLU A 71 -12.34 7.76 11.15
CA GLU A 71 -12.76 8.89 12.00
C GLU A 71 -13.92 9.73 11.44
N LEU A 72 -14.58 9.31 10.36
CA LEU A 72 -15.73 10.05 9.80
C LEU A 72 -17.11 9.58 10.30
N PHE A 73 -17.20 8.65 11.25
CA PHE A 73 -18.48 8.23 11.86
C PHE A 73 -18.64 8.61 13.33
N THR A 74 -18.11 9.77 13.73
CA THR A 74 -18.52 10.43 14.99
C THR A 74 -19.30 11.70 14.70
N LYS A 75 -20.59 11.55 14.39
CA LYS A 75 -21.66 12.38 14.96
C LYS A 75 -23.03 11.76 14.80
#